data_AF-A0A3L7LVP7-F1
#
_entry.id   AF-A0A3L7LVP7-F1
#
_cell.length_a   1.000
_cell.length_b   1.000
_cell.length_c   1.000
_cell.angle_alpha   90.00
_cell.angle_beta   90.00
_cell.angle_gamma   90.00
#
_symmetry.space_group_name_H-M   'P 1'
#
loop_
_entity.id
_entity.type
_entity.pdbx_description
1 polymer ?
#
loop_
_entity_poly.entity_id
_entity_poly.type
_entity_poly.pdbx_seq_one_letter_code
_entity_poly.pdbx_strand_id
1 'polypeptide(L)'
;QPAEWAEFLKRCVEEDTGSAAELLLTDIIEREHGPEVAQGYINQQLRQHPTMRMFHRLMNFHLSEAEDGRAKESLQTLRDMVGEQIHTKPRYRCQKCGFTSHSLYWHCPSCKSWASVKPIRGLDGQ
;
A
#
# COMPACT_ATOMS: atom_id res chain seq x y z
N GLN A 1 -19.15 14.08 -4.07
CA GLN A 1 -19.27 14.21 -2.60
C GLN A 1 -17.97 13.73 -1.94
N PRO A 2 -17.10 14.62 -1.44
CA PRO A 2 -15.84 14.22 -0.80
C PRO A 2 -16.02 13.45 0.52
N ALA A 3 -17.03 13.81 1.33
CA ALA A 3 -17.29 13.19 2.63
C ALA A 3 -17.75 11.71 2.51
N GLU A 4 -18.69 11.43 1.60
CA GLU A 4 -19.17 10.05 1.34
C GLU A 4 -18.05 9.13 0.85
N TRP A 5 -17.09 9.68 0.10
CA TRP A 5 -15.91 8.93 -0.35
C TRP A 5 -14.98 8.55 0.80
N ALA A 6 -14.73 9.47 1.73
CA ALA A 6 -13.93 9.19 2.92
C ALA A 6 -14.61 8.14 3.81
N GLU A 7 -15.94 8.20 3.98
CA GLU A 7 -16.70 7.18 4.72
C GLU A 7 -16.63 5.81 4.05
N PHE A 8 -16.76 5.75 2.72
CA PHE A 8 -16.60 4.50 1.98
C PHE A 8 -15.22 3.88 2.21
N LEU A 9 -14.15 4.68 2.13
CA LEU A 9 -12.79 4.21 2.37
C LEU A 9 -12.58 3.72 3.81
N LYS A 10 -13.17 4.39 4.82
CA LYS A 10 -13.12 3.91 6.21
C LYS A 10 -13.70 2.51 6.35
N ARG A 11 -14.87 2.24 5.76
CA ARG A 11 -15.44 0.89 5.74
C ARG A 11 -14.53 -0.12 5.03
N CYS A 12 -13.92 0.27 3.91
CA CYS A 12 -12.97 -0.59 3.21
C CYS A 12 -11.74 -0.95 4.05
N VAL A 13 -11.26 -0.04 4.90
CA VAL A 13 -10.17 -0.31 5.85
C VAL A 13 -10.67 -1.24 6.97
N GLU A 14 -11.86 -0.99 7.53
CA GLU A 14 -12.47 -1.84 8.56
C GLU A 14 -12.70 -3.29 8.06
N GLU A 15 -13.02 -3.47 6.78
CA GLU A 15 -13.21 -4.77 6.14
C GLU A 15 -11.91 -5.44 5.67
N ASP A 16 -10.73 -4.87 5.97
CA ASP A 16 -9.42 -5.35 5.50
C ASP A 16 -9.41 -5.61 3.98
N THR A 17 -9.79 -4.61 3.19
CA THR A 17 -9.79 -4.72 1.72
C THR A 17 -8.38 -4.60 1.11
N GLY A 18 -7.42 -4.11 1.89
CA GLY A 18 -6.00 -3.97 1.56
C GLY A 18 -5.48 -2.53 1.61
N SER A 19 -4.17 -2.38 1.51
CA SER A 19 -3.40 -1.12 1.62
C SER A 19 -3.77 -0.03 0.61
N ALA A 20 -4.48 -0.35 -0.47
CA ALA A 20 -4.96 0.66 -1.40
C ALA A 20 -5.97 1.61 -0.72
N ALA A 21 -6.90 1.08 0.07
CA ALA A 21 -7.87 1.90 0.80
C ALA A 21 -7.19 2.72 1.90
N GLU A 22 -6.23 2.12 2.61
CA GLU A 22 -5.46 2.78 3.66
C GLU A 22 -4.62 3.95 3.13
N LEU A 23 -3.96 3.78 1.98
CA LEU A 23 -3.19 4.85 1.33
C LEU A 23 -4.08 6.00 0.87
N LEU A 24 -5.21 5.69 0.21
CA LEU A 24 -6.15 6.71 -0.23
C LEU A 24 -6.76 7.49 0.93
N LEU A 25 -7.07 6.79 2.04
CA LEU A 25 -7.57 7.43 3.25
C LEU A 25 -6.47 8.29 3.91
N THR A 26 -5.22 7.85 3.88
CA THR A 26 -4.08 8.67 4.33
C THR A 26 -3.99 9.98 3.54
N ASP A 27 -4.08 9.93 2.21
CA ASP A 27 -4.01 11.14 1.37
C ASP A 27 -5.16 12.13 1.69
N ILE A 28 -6.35 11.62 2.01
CA ILE A 28 -7.48 12.44 2.48
C ILE A 28 -7.17 13.08 3.83
N ILE A 29 -6.69 12.29 4.81
CA ILE A 29 -6.34 12.76 6.14
C ILE A 29 -5.25 13.83 6.07
N GLU A 30 -4.22 13.63 5.24
CA GLU A 30 -3.14 14.59 5.05
C GLU A 30 -3.65 15.92 4.51
N ARG A 31 -4.54 15.87 3.51
CA ARG A 31 -5.14 17.07 2.92
C ARG A 31 -6.04 17.83 3.89
N GLU A 32 -6.78 17.13 4.75
CA GLU A 32 -7.81 17.73 5.61
C GLU A 32 -7.32 18.08 7.01
N HIS A 33 -6.36 17.32 7.54
CA HIS A 33 -5.87 17.42 8.92
C HIS A 33 -4.35 17.61 9.02
N GLY A 34 -3.64 17.62 7.90
CA GLY A 34 -2.20 17.84 7.84
C GLY A 34 -1.34 16.56 7.93
N PRO A 35 -0.04 16.67 7.61
CA PRO A 35 0.87 15.53 7.48
C PRO A 35 1.12 14.80 8.82
N GLU A 36 1.18 15.51 9.95
CA GLU A 36 1.41 14.90 11.27
C GLU A 36 0.30 13.91 11.65
N VAL A 37 -0.96 14.29 11.42
CA VAL A 37 -2.13 13.42 11.69
C VAL A 37 -2.12 12.21 10.76
N ALA A 38 -1.78 12.42 9.48
CA ALA A 38 -1.69 11.35 8.49
C ALA A 38 -0.56 10.34 8.82
N GLN A 39 0.59 10.84 9.27
CA GLN A 39 1.71 10.01 9.73
C GLN A 39 1.35 9.21 10.99
N GLY A 40 0.61 9.80 11.93
CA GLY A 40 0.06 9.10 13.09
C GLY A 40 -0.88 7.96 12.68
N TYR A 41 -1.79 8.23 11.73
CA TYR A 41 -2.68 7.22 11.15
C TYR A 41 -1.89 6.08 10.48
N ILE A 42 -0.92 6.39 9.62
CA ILE A 42 -0.08 5.37 8.97
C ILE A 42 0.66 4.51 9.99
N ASN A 43 1.22 5.10 11.04
CA ASN A 43 1.92 4.35 12.07
C ASN A 43 1.00 3.35 12.80
N GLN A 44 -0.25 3.75 13.05
CA GLN A 44 -1.25 2.85 13.62
C GLN A 44 -1.59 1.72 12.64
N GLN A 45 -1.85 2.04 11.37
CA GLN A 45 -2.19 1.04 10.36
C GLN A 45 -1.04 0.05 10.14
N LEU A 46 0.21 0.51 10.06
CA LEU A 46 1.37 -0.38 9.86
C LEU A 46 1.59 -1.37 11.01
N ARG A 47 1.16 -1.05 12.24
CA ARG A 47 1.19 -1.99 13.37
C ARG A 47 0.13 -3.08 13.25
N GLN A 48 -1.00 -2.78 12.60
CA GLN A 48 -2.12 -3.70 12.43
C GLN A 48 -1.96 -4.52 11.14
N HIS A 49 -1.66 -3.85 10.02
CA HIS A 49 -1.54 -4.38 8.68
C HIS A 49 -0.20 -3.96 8.06
N PRO A 50 0.92 -4.64 8.39
CA PRO A 50 2.22 -4.29 7.85
C PRO A 50 2.29 -4.58 6.35
N THR A 51 2.39 -3.53 5.54
CA THR A 51 2.56 -3.62 4.08
C THR A 51 3.72 -2.74 3.60
N MET A 52 4.45 -3.20 2.58
CA MET A 52 5.57 -2.45 2.01
C MET A 52 5.11 -1.12 1.42
N ARG A 53 3.88 -1.05 0.89
CA ARG A 53 3.32 0.16 0.29
C ARG A 53 3.04 1.24 1.33
N MET A 54 2.46 0.87 2.47
CA MET A 54 2.26 1.79 3.60
C MET A 54 3.60 2.21 4.21
N PHE A 55 4.56 1.29 4.31
CA PHE A 55 5.90 1.58 4.81
C PHE A 55 6.63 2.59 3.90
N HIS A 56 6.56 2.39 2.59
CA HIS A 56 7.10 3.35 1.62
C HIS A 56 6.43 4.74 1.76
N ARG A 57 5.12 4.82 2.03
CA ARG A 57 4.43 6.09 2.30
C ARG A 57 4.92 6.74 3.60
N LEU A 58 5.13 5.97 4.67
CA LEU A 58 5.73 6.47 5.92
C LEU A 58 7.13 7.05 5.69
N MET A 59 7.96 6.37 4.90
CA MET A 59 9.30 6.87 4.55
C MET A 59 9.25 8.21 3.82
N ASN A 60 8.23 8.45 2.99
CA ASN A 60 8.04 9.75 2.34
C ASN A 60 7.76 10.87 3.35
N PHE A 61 6.92 10.62 4.36
CA PHE A 61 6.70 11.59 5.45
C PHE A 61 8.00 11.92 6.18
N HIS A 62 8.76 10.89 6.58
CA HIS A 62 10.05 11.11 7.24
C HIS A 62 11.07 11.84 6.36
N LEU A 63 11.06 11.61 5.04
CA LEU A 63 11.93 12.33 4.11
C LEU A 63 11.52 13.79 3.93
N SER A 64 10.22 14.10 3.96
CA SER A 64 9.75 15.49 3.86
C SER A 64 10.11 16.32 5.10
N GLU A 65 10.19 15.68 6.27
CA GLU A 65 10.53 16.34 7.54
C GLU A 65 12.05 16.38 7.82
N ALA A 66 12.82 15.50 7.18
CA ALA A 66 14.25 15.39 7.43
C ALA A 66 15.02 16.64 6.96
N GLU A 67 15.92 17.11 7.83
CA GLU A 67 16.93 18.11 7.50
C GLU A 67 17.92 17.57 6.45
N ASP A 68 18.47 18.48 5.65
CA ASP A 68 19.43 18.10 4.61
C ASP A 68 20.73 17.59 5.21
N GLY A 69 21.24 16.48 4.66
CA GLY A 69 22.49 15.86 5.08
C GLY A 69 22.50 14.36 4.82
N ARG A 70 23.60 13.72 5.27
CA ARG A 70 23.88 12.30 5.00
C ARG A 70 22.76 11.35 5.45
N ALA A 71 22.08 11.67 6.56
CA ALA A 71 20.98 10.85 7.05
C ALA A 71 19.78 10.83 6.10
N LYS A 72 19.41 12.00 5.55
CA LYS A 72 18.33 12.15 4.56
C LYS A 72 18.68 11.45 3.24
N GLU A 73 19.91 11.60 2.76
CA GLU A 73 20.41 10.90 1.56
C GLU A 73 20.36 9.36 1.72
N SER A 74 20.75 8.87 2.90
CA SER A 74 20.67 7.44 3.22
C SER A 74 19.22 6.95 3.27
N LEU A 75 18.32 7.71 3.91
CA LEU A 75 16.90 7.39 3.96
C LEU A 75 16.27 7.40 2.57
N GLN A 76 16.69 8.33 1.71
CA GLN A 76 16.23 8.42 0.33
C GLN A 76 16.63 7.18 -0.47
N THR A 77 17.88 6.75 -0.32
CA THR A 77 18.39 5.51 -0.93
C THR A 77 17.57 4.29 -0.48
N LEU A 78 17.30 4.17 0.82
CA LEU A 78 16.49 3.07 1.37
C LEU A 78 15.05 3.11 0.83
N ARG A 79 14.45 4.30 0.73
CA ARG A 79 13.10 4.47 0.18
C ARG A 79 13.07 3.99 -1.27
N ASP A 80 14.04 4.40 -2.07
CA ASP A 80 14.10 4.06 -3.49
C ASP A 80 14.24 2.54 -3.69
N MET A 81 15.06 1.86 -2.88
CA MET A 81 15.15 0.39 -2.88
C MET A 81 13.81 -0.28 -2.53
N VAL A 82 13.10 0.25 -1.53
CA VAL A 82 11.76 -0.24 -1.17
C VAL A 82 10.77 -0.03 -2.33
N GLY A 83 10.83 1.12 -3.01
CA GLY A 83 10.04 1.43 -4.18
C GLY A 83 10.26 0.44 -5.33
N GLU A 84 11.52 0.13 -5.64
CA GLU A 84 11.89 -0.87 -6.65
C GLU A 84 11.40 -2.28 -6.28
N GLN A 85 11.52 -2.66 -5.01
CA GLN A 85 10.98 -3.93 -4.52
C GLN A 85 9.46 -4.02 -4.70
N ILE A 86 8.73 -2.94 -4.41
CA ILE A 86 7.27 -2.89 -4.63
C ILE A 86 6.93 -3.00 -6.12
N HIS A 87 7.73 -2.38 -7.00
CA HIS A 87 7.49 -2.38 -8.44
C HIS A 87 7.69 -3.77 -9.06
N THR A 88 8.76 -4.47 -8.65
CA THR A 88 9.13 -5.79 -9.19
C THR A 88 8.21 -6.92 -8.74
N LYS A 89 7.53 -6.79 -7.59
CA LYS A 89 6.66 -7.84 -7.05
C LYS A 89 5.36 -7.96 -7.85
N PRO A 90 4.90 -9.19 -8.16
CA PRO A 90 3.60 -9.38 -8.77
C PRO A 90 2.49 -8.94 -7.82
N ARG A 91 1.39 -8.40 -8.36
CA ARG A 91 0.25 -7.90 -7.57
C ARG A 91 -0.83 -8.95 -7.35
N TYR A 92 -0.89 -9.97 -8.21
CA TYR A 92 -1.92 -10.99 -8.21
C TYR A 92 -1.33 -12.39 -8.22
N ARG A 93 -2.05 -13.34 -7.60
CA ARG A 93 -1.73 -14.76 -7.60
C ARG A 93 -2.98 -15.60 -7.80
N CYS A 94 -2.88 -16.62 -8.64
CA CYS A 94 -3.87 -17.68 -8.75
C CYS A 94 -3.87 -18.54 -7.49
N GLN A 95 -4.97 -18.56 -6.74
CA GLN A 95 -5.12 -19.37 -5.53
C GLN A 95 -5.21 -20.88 -5.82
N LYS A 96 -5.39 -21.29 -7.08
CA LYS A 96 -5.42 -22.71 -7.46
C LYS A 96 -4.08 -23.29 -7.90
N CYS A 97 -3.30 -22.54 -8.69
CA CYS A 97 -2.05 -23.05 -9.29
C CYS A 97 -0.80 -22.20 -9.01
N GLY A 98 -0.93 -21.09 -8.31
CA GLY A 98 0.21 -20.23 -7.96
C GLY A 98 0.69 -19.28 -9.05
N PHE A 99 0.13 -19.30 -10.27
CA PHE A 99 0.45 -18.33 -11.33
C PHE A 99 0.38 -16.88 -10.81
N THR A 100 1.45 -16.10 -11.01
CA THR A 100 1.54 -14.70 -10.57
C THR A 100 1.49 -13.74 -11.75
N SER A 101 0.99 -12.52 -11.53
CA SER A 101 0.96 -11.46 -12.54
C SER A 101 0.90 -10.07 -11.92
N HIS A 102 1.26 -9.05 -12.68
CA HIS A 102 1.04 -7.64 -12.34
C HIS A 102 -0.39 -7.17 -12.66
N SER A 103 -1.11 -7.90 -13.52
CA SER A 103 -2.48 -7.58 -13.94
C SER A 103 -3.47 -8.64 -13.46
N LEU A 104 -4.74 -8.23 -13.31
CA LEU A 104 -5.81 -9.15 -12.95
C LEU A 104 -6.23 -9.99 -14.17
N TYR A 105 -6.27 -11.31 -14.01
CA TYR A 105 -6.79 -12.24 -15.00
C TYR A 105 -8.04 -12.94 -14.48
N TRP A 106 -9.20 -12.67 -15.08
CA TRP A 106 -10.45 -13.36 -14.72
C TRP A 106 -10.39 -14.86 -15.03
N HIS A 107 -9.72 -15.23 -16.12
CA HIS A 107 -9.46 -16.60 -16.53
C HIS A 107 -7.96 -16.87 -16.45
N CYS A 108 -7.54 -17.74 -15.54
CA CYS A 108 -6.13 -17.99 -15.27
C CYS A 108 -5.42 -18.59 -16.50
N PRO A 109 -4.37 -17.94 -17.05
CA PRO A 109 -3.67 -18.43 -18.24
C PRO A 109 -3.01 -19.80 -18.05
N SER A 110 -2.62 -20.14 -16.83
CA SER A 110 -1.95 -21.40 -16.47
C SER A 110 -2.96 -22.54 -16.30
N CYS A 111 -3.83 -22.50 -15.27
CA CYS A 111 -4.73 -23.62 -14.94
C CYS A 111 -6.14 -23.52 -15.53
N LYS A 112 -6.43 -22.51 -16.35
CA LYS A 112 -7.72 -22.28 -17.02
C LYS A 112 -8.93 -22.18 -16.07
N SER A 113 -8.69 -21.90 -14.79
CA SER A 113 -9.75 -21.65 -13.83
C SER A 113 -10.24 -20.20 -13.90
N TRP A 114 -11.54 -20.02 -13.75
CA TRP A 114 -12.17 -18.71 -13.60
C TRP A 114 -12.12 -18.21 -12.16
N ALA A 115 -12.06 -16.89 -12.00
CA ALA A 115 -12.15 -16.15 -10.75
C ALA A 115 -11.14 -16.56 -9.65
N SER A 116 -10.06 -17.27 -10.01
CA SER A 116 -9.07 -17.78 -9.06
C SER A 116 -7.86 -16.88 -8.84
N VAL A 117 -7.66 -15.85 -9.69
CA VAL A 117 -6.56 -14.89 -9.56
C VAL A 117 -7.02 -13.74 -8.67
N LYS A 118 -6.37 -13.58 -7.51
CA LYS A 118 -6.71 -12.60 -6.47
C LYS A 118 -5.50 -11.71 -6.15
N PRO A 119 -5.71 -10.50 -5.60
CA PRO A 119 -4.62 -9.70 -5.06
C PRO A 119 -3.80 -10.52 -4.04
N ILE A 120 -2.48 -10.39 -4.10
CA ILE A 120 -1.61 -10.92 -3.05
C ILE A 120 -1.82 -10.09 -1.79
N ARG A 121 -1.88 -10.73 -0.62
CA ARG A 121 -2.05 -10.08 0.71
C ARG A 121 -0.78 -10.22 1.55
N GLY A 122 -0.66 -9.40 2.59
CA GLY A 122 0.47 -9.38 3.52
C GLY A 122 1.56 -8.39 3.12
N LEU A 123 2.77 -8.56 3.65
CA LEU A 123 3.85 -7.57 3.54
C LEU A 123 4.14 -7.12 2.10
N ASP A 124 4.31 -8.07 1.18
CA ASP A 124 4.59 -7.82 -0.25
C ASP A 124 3.33 -7.54 -1.08
N GLY A 125 2.14 -7.54 -0.46
CA GLY A 125 0.84 -7.52 -1.10
C GLY A 125 0.08 -6.20 -0.97
N GLN A 126 -1.20 -6.27 -1.34
CA GLN A 126 -2.19 -5.31 -0.91
C GLN A 126 -2.60 -5.59 0.52
#